data_AF-A0A383C756-F1
#
_entry.id   AF-A0A383C756-F1
#
_cell.length_a   1.000
_cell.length_b   1.000
_cell.length_c   1.000
_cell.angle_alpha   90.00
_cell.angle_beta   90.00
_cell.angle_gamma   90.00
#
_symmetry.space_group_name_H-M   'P 1'
#
loop_
_entity.id
_entity.type
_entity.pdbx_description
1 polymer ?
#
loop_
_entity_poly.entity_id
_entity_poly.type
_entity_poly.pdbx_seq_one_letter_code
_entity_poly.pdbx_strand_id
1 'polypeptide(L)'
;PFKPINTSADGIQISEIFPQLAKQMKHAALIRSVTSPIAAHGLASYLIQTSYTPNNNVIHPGIGSIAAHERHQLGALPAFVSINGNAQKAGYLGQKCEAYYIGRPGEKDPYLSFPAGISKIRGNKRLEILERMNKRKSNYFGAPEMKDVETSVGDAVALMQSPALKSMEIENEDPDLQRYGDTDFGRASLLARNLVESGVRFVQINRGGFDNHGGIEDAMVNHGEIMDPAMASLIEDLNIRG
;
A
#
# COMPACT_ATOMS: atom_id res chain seq x y z
N PRO A 1 -22.36 23.65 -2.44
CA PRO A 1 -21.05 23.93 -1.81
C PRO A 1 -21.03 23.56 -0.32
N PHE A 2 -20.04 22.74 0.08
CA PHE A 2 -19.91 22.24 1.46
C PHE A 2 -19.49 23.34 2.45
N LYS A 3 -19.97 23.23 3.68
CA LYS A 3 -19.64 24.13 4.79
C LYS A 3 -18.36 23.68 5.50
N PRO A 4 -17.55 24.63 5.99
CA PRO A 4 -16.43 24.30 6.88
C PRO A 4 -16.96 23.94 8.27
N ILE A 5 -16.29 22.98 8.92
CA ILE A 5 -16.50 22.61 10.32
C ILE A 5 -15.20 22.76 11.10
N ASN A 6 -15.30 23.11 12.39
CA ASN A 6 -14.16 23.11 13.30
C ASN A 6 -13.66 21.69 13.54
N THR A 7 -12.37 21.57 13.79
CA THR A 7 -11.72 20.28 14.05
C THR A 7 -11.16 20.24 15.47
N SER A 8 -10.64 19.09 15.88
CA SER A 8 -9.92 18.91 17.14
C SER A 8 -8.56 19.64 17.20
N ALA A 9 -8.08 20.17 16.07
CA ALA A 9 -6.90 21.02 16.02
C ALA A 9 -7.33 22.50 15.97
N ASP A 10 -6.79 23.29 16.90
CA ASP A 10 -7.13 24.71 17.06
C ASP A 10 -6.90 25.51 15.77
N GLY A 11 -7.89 26.31 15.37
CA GLY A 11 -7.83 27.15 14.17
C GLY A 11 -7.87 26.39 12.84
N ILE A 12 -8.05 25.06 12.85
CA ILE A 12 -8.15 24.25 11.64
C ILE A 12 -9.61 23.88 11.37
N GLN A 13 -10.02 24.13 10.13
CA GLN A 13 -11.33 23.73 9.59
C GLN A 13 -11.16 22.84 8.36
N ILE A 14 -12.07 21.86 8.22
CA ILE A 14 -12.20 21.00 7.04
C ILE A 14 -13.67 20.94 6.61
N SER A 15 -13.97 20.27 5.50
CA SER A 15 -15.33 20.14 4.96
C SER A 15 -16.25 19.32 5.87
N GLU A 16 -17.54 19.67 5.93
CA GLU A 16 -18.57 18.94 6.68
C GLU A 16 -18.79 17.49 6.24
N ILE A 17 -18.25 17.09 5.09
CA ILE A 17 -18.25 15.68 4.62
C ILE A 17 -17.24 14.79 5.35
N PHE A 18 -16.39 15.38 6.22
CA PHE A 18 -15.38 14.66 7.01
C PHE A 18 -15.55 14.86 8.54
N PRO A 19 -16.75 14.60 9.10
CA PRO A 19 -17.03 14.90 10.51
C PRO A 19 -16.27 14.00 11.49
N GLN A 20 -15.90 12.77 11.13
CA GLN A 20 -15.12 11.89 12.01
C GLN A 20 -13.64 12.22 11.94
N LEU A 21 -13.11 12.49 10.74
CA LEU A 21 -11.71 12.91 10.56
C LEU A 21 -11.45 14.24 11.29
N ALA A 22 -12.44 15.16 11.32
CA ALA A 22 -12.34 16.39 12.09
C ALA A 22 -12.00 16.14 13.58
N LYS A 23 -12.52 15.05 14.17
CA LYS A 23 -12.23 14.67 15.56
C LYS A 23 -10.82 14.14 15.78
N GLN A 24 -10.14 13.74 14.70
CA GLN A 24 -8.79 13.18 14.73
C GLN A 24 -7.70 14.16 14.29
N MET A 25 -8.05 15.37 13.83
CA MET A 25 -7.09 16.37 13.34
C MET A 25 -5.99 16.78 14.34
N LYS A 26 -6.18 16.62 15.66
CA LYS A 26 -5.10 16.78 16.66
C LYS A 26 -3.92 15.81 16.48
N HIS A 27 -4.11 14.72 15.73
CA HIS A 27 -3.09 13.73 15.36
C HIS A 27 -2.58 13.91 13.93
N ALA A 28 -3.02 14.96 13.21
CA ALA A 28 -2.71 15.17 11.81
C ALA A 28 -2.01 16.52 11.55
N ALA A 29 -1.22 16.58 10.48
CA ALA A 29 -0.65 17.81 9.96
C ALA A 29 -1.34 18.20 8.64
N LEU A 30 -1.76 19.45 8.51
CA LEU A 30 -2.41 19.95 7.29
C LEU A 30 -1.40 20.68 6.41
N ILE A 31 -1.17 20.17 5.20
CA ILE A 31 -0.30 20.76 4.20
C ILE A 31 -1.16 21.43 3.12
N ARG A 32 -1.10 22.76 3.02
CA ARG A 32 -1.83 23.56 2.00
C ARG A 32 -0.94 24.07 0.87
N SER A 33 0.36 23.79 0.91
CA SER A 33 1.36 24.32 -0.01
C SER A 33 1.59 23.44 -1.25
N VAL A 34 0.95 22.27 -1.34
CA VAL A 34 1.12 21.37 -2.48
C VAL A 34 0.37 21.92 -3.69
N THR A 35 1.09 22.22 -4.76
CA THR A 35 0.55 22.74 -6.02
C THR A 35 1.28 22.10 -7.20
N SER A 36 0.61 22.03 -8.35
CA SER A 36 1.17 21.50 -9.60
C SER A 36 0.52 22.20 -10.80
N PRO A 37 1.28 22.57 -11.84
CA PRO A 37 0.72 23.09 -13.08
C PRO A 37 0.15 21.98 -13.99
N ILE A 38 0.27 20.70 -13.60
CA ILE A 38 -0.11 19.54 -14.40
C ILE A 38 -1.61 19.25 -14.25
N ALA A 39 -2.38 19.41 -15.32
CA ALA A 39 -3.81 19.10 -15.34
C ALA A 39 -4.14 17.61 -15.54
N ALA A 40 -3.21 16.83 -16.08
CA ALA A 40 -3.44 15.40 -16.34
C ALA A 40 -3.21 14.55 -15.08
N HIS A 41 -4.24 13.86 -14.59
CA HIS A 41 -4.21 13.07 -13.35
C HIS A 41 -3.02 12.10 -13.25
N GLY A 42 -2.71 11.37 -14.32
CA GLY A 42 -1.59 10.41 -14.33
C GLY A 42 -0.23 11.09 -14.18
N LEU A 43 -0.01 12.22 -14.87
CA LEU A 43 1.23 12.99 -14.76
C LEU A 43 1.35 13.68 -13.41
N ALA A 44 0.25 14.19 -12.86
CA ALA A 44 0.22 14.81 -11.53
C ALA A 44 0.51 13.79 -10.43
N SER A 45 -0.06 12.58 -10.55
CA SER A 45 0.20 11.46 -9.62
C SER A 45 1.66 11.02 -9.67
N TYR A 46 2.26 10.98 -10.86
CA TYR A 46 3.69 10.71 -11.00
C TYR A 46 4.55 11.80 -10.35
N LEU A 47 4.22 13.08 -10.59
CA LEU A 47 4.97 14.21 -10.04
C LEU A 47 4.94 14.21 -8.51
N ILE A 48 3.77 14.02 -7.88
CA ILE A 48 3.68 14.06 -6.42
C ILE A 48 4.41 12.86 -5.76
N GLN A 49 4.47 11.71 -6.44
CA GLN A 49 5.15 10.53 -5.91
C GLN A 49 6.66 10.52 -6.15
N THR A 50 7.15 11.20 -7.18
CA THR A 50 8.57 11.13 -7.59
C THR A 50 9.31 12.46 -7.49
N SER A 51 8.59 13.60 -7.52
CA SER A 51 9.11 14.95 -7.74
C SER A 51 9.73 15.20 -9.13
N TYR A 52 9.48 14.32 -10.10
CA TYR A 52 9.99 14.46 -11.47
C TYR A 52 8.87 14.52 -12.52
N THR A 53 9.18 15.10 -13.67
CA THR A 53 8.41 14.86 -14.91
C THR A 53 8.87 13.54 -15.52
N PRO A 54 7.94 12.66 -15.97
CA PRO A 54 8.32 11.42 -16.64
C PRO A 54 9.27 11.66 -17.81
N ASN A 55 10.26 10.79 -17.97
CA ASN A 55 11.11 10.74 -19.15
C ASN A 55 11.36 9.28 -19.55
N ASN A 56 11.76 9.07 -20.80
CA ASN A 56 11.94 7.72 -21.34
C ASN A 56 13.28 7.07 -20.95
N ASN A 57 14.19 7.82 -20.35
CA ASN A 57 15.55 7.36 -20.06
C ASN A 57 15.66 6.77 -18.66
N VAL A 58 14.83 7.23 -17.72
CA VAL A 58 14.91 6.90 -16.30
C VAL A 58 13.51 6.72 -15.74
N ILE A 59 13.32 5.61 -15.04
CA ILE A 59 12.17 5.40 -14.17
C ILE A 59 12.55 5.95 -12.80
N HIS A 60 11.95 7.08 -12.40
CA HIS A 60 12.17 7.63 -11.07
C HIS A 60 11.42 6.80 -10.00
N PRO A 61 12.08 6.49 -8.87
CA PRO A 61 11.45 5.79 -7.76
C PRO A 61 10.32 6.64 -7.15
N GLY A 62 9.22 5.97 -6.81
CA GLY A 62 8.19 6.57 -5.97
C GLY A 62 8.64 6.72 -4.51
N ILE A 63 7.98 7.60 -3.77
CA ILE A 63 8.25 7.82 -2.34
C ILE A 63 8.19 6.53 -1.50
N GLY A 64 7.32 5.58 -1.83
CA GLY A 64 7.27 4.29 -1.14
C GLY A 64 8.51 3.43 -1.37
N SER A 65 9.06 3.43 -2.60
CA SER A 65 10.33 2.76 -2.91
C SER A 65 11.51 3.45 -2.23
N ILE A 66 11.51 4.78 -2.14
CA ILE A 66 12.51 5.53 -1.36
C ILE A 66 12.42 5.13 0.11
N ALA A 67 11.22 5.04 0.68
CA ALA A 67 11.03 4.60 2.06
C ALA A 67 11.56 3.17 2.28
N ALA A 68 11.31 2.23 1.35
CA ALA A 68 11.85 0.87 1.41
C ALA A 68 13.39 0.82 1.27
N HIS A 69 13.97 1.73 0.49
CA HIS A 69 15.42 1.86 0.37
C HIS A 69 16.07 2.38 1.66
N GLU A 70 15.49 3.42 2.26
CA GLU A 70 16.01 4.09 3.46
C GLU A 70 15.68 3.36 4.77
N ARG A 71 14.72 2.44 4.74
CA ARG A 71 14.26 1.69 5.92
C ARG A 71 14.33 0.20 5.63
N HIS A 72 15.20 -0.50 6.35
CA HIS A 72 15.26 -1.95 6.28
C HIS A 72 13.92 -2.60 6.64
N GLN A 73 13.62 -3.69 5.93
CA GLN A 73 12.49 -4.59 6.19
C GLN A 73 12.53 -5.10 7.63
N LEU A 74 11.36 -5.19 8.26
CA LEU A 74 11.20 -5.78 9.58
C LEU A 74 10.49 -7.13 9.43
N GLY A 75 11.21 -8.22 9.72
CA GLY A 75 10.69 -9.57 9.58
C GLY A 75 10.48 -9.98 8.12
N ALA A 76 9.46 -10.80 7.87
CA ALA A 76 9.24 -11.45 6.58
C ALA A 76 8.25 -10.69 5.66
N LEU A 77 7.53 -9.68 6.15
CA LEU A 77 6.61 -8.89 5.33
C LEU A 77 7.40 -7.90 4.46
N PRO A 78 6.97 -7.64 3.21
CA PRO A 78 7.59 -6.64 2.34
C PRO A 78 7.68 -5.27 3.03
N ALA A 79 8.78 -4.54 2.81
CA ALA A 79 8.95 -3.21 3.37
C ALA A 79 7.93 -2.20 2.81
N PHE A 80 7.51 -2.39 1.55
CA PHE A 80 6.55 -1.55 0.85
C PHE A 80 5.39 -2.38 0.30
N VAL A 81 4.16 -2.01 0.65
CA VAL A 81 2.93 -2.61 0.15
C VAL A 81 2.06 -1.54 -0.53
N SER A 82 1.45 -1.89 -1.66
CA SER A 82 0.45 -1.06 -2.35
C SER A 82 -0.87 -1.81 -2.46
N ILE A 83 -1.96 -1.18 -2.06
CA ILE A 83 -3.31 -1.75 -1.99
C ILE A 83 -4.23 -1.03 -2.98
N ASN A 84 -5.08 -1.77 -3.69
CA ASN A 84 -6.11 -1.27 -4.63
C ASN A 84 -5.57 -0.43 -5.82
N GLY A 85 -4.26 -0.45 -6.04
CA GLY A 85 -3.63 0.21 -7.18
C GLY A 85 -2.13 -0.04 -7.20
N ASN A 86 -1.53 0.12 -8.38
CA ASN A 86 -0.09 -0.03 -8.54
C ASN A 86 0.64 1.19 -7.95
N ALA A 87 1.69 0.92 -7.20
CA ALA A 87 2.64 1.95 -6.82
C ALA A 87 3.49 2.39 -8.01
N GLN A 88 4.09 3.56 -7.88
CA GLN A 88 5.19 3.94 -8.75
C GLN A 88 6.37 2.97 -8.56
N LYS A 89 6.96 2.54 -9.68
CA LYS A 89 8.05 1.56 -9.72
C LYS A 89 9.28 2.03 -8.95
N ALA A 90 10.10 1.09 -8.49
CA ALA A 90 11.36 1.36 -7.80
C ALA A 90 12.46 1.93 -8.71
N GLY A 91 12.36 1.71 -10.02
CA GLY A 91 13.30 2.26 -10.98
C GLY A 91 14.75 1.83 -10.67
N TYR A 92 15.64 2.80 -10.56
CA TYR A 92 17.07 2.54 -10.29
C TYR A 92 17.37 2.06 -8.85
N LEU A 93 16.38 2.03 -7.94
CA LEU A 93 16.56 1.47 -6.59
C LEU A 93 16.49 -0.07 -6.57
N GLY A 94 16.10 -0.68 -7.69
CA GLY A 94 16.09 -2.13 -7.86
C GLY A 94 14.90 -2.85 -7.21
N GLN A 95 14.81 -4.15 -7.49
CA GLN A 95 13.63 -4.98 -7.19
C GLN A 95 13.28 -5.05 -5.70
N LYS A 96 14.27 -4.92 -4.80
CA LYS A 96 14.04 -4.95 -3.35
C LYS A 96 13.21 -3.78 -2.82
N CYS A 97 13.11 -2.70 -3.60
CA CYS A 97 12.34 -1.52 -3.26
C CYS A 97 10.98 -1.47 -4.00
N GLU A 98 10.62 -2.52 -4.73
CA GLU A 98 9.31 -2.60 -5.39
C GLU A 98 8.20 -2.87 -4.38
N ALA A 99 7.01 -2.36 -4.68
CA ALA A 99 5.84 -2.61 -3.85
C ALA A 99 5.35 -4.05 -4.03
N TYR A 100 4.97 -4.68 -2.93
CA TYR A 100 4.09 -5.84 -2.98
C TYR A 100 2.65 -5.36 -3.22
N TYR A 101 2.00 -5.87 -4.27
CA TYR A 101 0.66 -5.44 -4.66
C TYR A 101 -0.43 -6.32 -4.04
N ILE A 102 -1.40 -5.70 -3.38
CA ILE A 102 -2.63 -6.34 -2.89
C ILE A 102 -3.82 -5.77 -3.66
N GLY A 103 -4.41 -6.59 -4.52
CA GLY A 103 -5.53 -6.16 -5.35
C GLY A 103 -6.90 -6.26 -4.67
N ARG A 104 -7.03 -7.06 -3.62
CA ARG A 104 -8.30 -7.31 -2.91
C ARG A 104 -8.07 -7.38 -1.40
N PRO A 105 -8.21 -6.26 -0.68
CA PRO A 105 -7.97 -6.22 0.76
C PRO A 105 -8.98 -7.11 1.49
N GLY A 106 -8.48 -8.01 2.32
CA GLY A 106 -9.29 -8.98 3.08
C GLY A 106 -9.51 -10.32 2.38
N GLU A 107 -9.13 -10.47 1.11
CA GLU A 107 -9.03 -11.79 0.47
C GLU A 107 -7.62 -12.36 0.62
N LYS A 108 -7.52 -13.70 0.67
CA LYS A 108 -6.22 -14.36 0.63
C LYS A 108 -5.57 -14.12 -0.73
N ASP A 109 -4.31 -13.73 -0.72
CA ASP A 109 -3.56 -13.60 -1.95
C ASP A 109 -3.39 -14.98 -2.62
N PRO A 110 -3.90 -15.19 -3.83
CA PRO A 110 -3.82 -16.48 -4.51
C PRO A 110 -2.37 -16.88 -4.81
N TYR A 111 -1.44 -15.91 -4.91
CA TYR A 111 -0.03 -16.16 -5.21
C TYR A 111 0.80 -16.55 -3.98
N LEU A 112 0.25 -16.40 -2.77
CA LEU A 112 0.89 -16.83 -1.51
C LEU A 112 0.51 -18.26 -1.11
N SER A 113 -0.29 -18.95 -1.94
CA SER A 113 -0.68 -20.34 -1.76
C SER A 113 -0.35 -21.19 -2.98
N PHE A 114 -0.15 -22.50 -2.79
CA PHE A 114 0.00 -23.39 -3.93
C PHE A 114 -1.36 -23.54 -4.65
N PRO A 115 -1.38 -23.53 -6.00
CA PRO A 115 -2.61 -23.73 -6.76
C PRO A 115 -3.33 -25.03 -6.38
N ALA A 116 -4.66 -25.03 -6.53
CA ALA A 116 -5.49 -26.19 -6.27
C ALA A 116 -4.95 -27.44 -7.01
N GLY A 117 -4.86 -28.57 -6.29
CA GLY A 117 -4.31 -29.83 -6.80
C GLY A 117 -2.79 -29.99 -6.66
N ILE A 118 -2.07 -28.97 -6.16
CA ILE A 118 -0.66 -29.08 -5.78
C ILE A 118 -0.56 -29.19 -4.26
N SER A 119 -0.21 -30.39 -3.77
CA SER A 119 0.05 -30.58 -2.35
C SER A 119 1.27 -29.76 -1.90
N LYS A 120 1.30 -29.39 -0.61
CA LYS A 120 2.44 -28.66 -0.01
C LYS A 120 3.78 -29.36 -0.27
N ILE A 121 3.81 -30.69 -0.20
CA ILE A 121 5.00 -31.50 -0.50
C ILE A 121 5.45 -31.30 -1.95
N ARG A 122 4.52 -31.40 -2.91
CA ARG A 122 4.82 -31.22 -4.33
C ARG A 122 5.22 -29.77 -4.65
N GLY A 123 4.56 -28.80 -4.05
CA GLY A 123 4.87 -27.37 -4.19
C GLY A 123 6.27 -27.04 -3.67
N ASN A 124 6.61 -27.48 -2.46
CA ASN A 124 7.94 -27.29 -1.88
C ASN A 124 9.04 -27.93 -2.73
N LYS A 125 8.80 -29.13 -3.28
CA LYS A 125 9.76 -29.78 -4.20
C LYS A 125 9.97 -28.98 -5.49
N ARG A 126 8.94 -28.29 -6.00
CA ARG A 126 9.06 -27.39 -7.15
C ARG A 126 9.88 -26.15 -6.82
N LEU A 127 9.68 -25.57 -5.63
CA LEU A 127 10.48 -24.43 -5.15
C LEU A 127 11.96 -24.82 -4.98
N GLU A 128 12.25 -26.00 -4.44
CA GLU A 128 13.62 -26.53 -4.32
C GLU A 128 14.29 -26.70 -5.70
N ILE A 129 13.56 -27.20 -6.70
CA ILE A 129 14.06 -27.31 -8.08
C ILE A 129 14.33 -25.92 -8.68
N LEU A 130 13.41 -24.96 -8.50
CA LEU A 130 13.57 -23.60 -8.98
C LEU A 130 14.81 -22.93 -8.37
N GLU A 131 15.00 -23.08 -7.05
CA GLU A 131 16.16 -22.57 -6.34
C GLU A 131 17.47 -23.15 -6.90
N ARG A 132 17.52 -24.47 -7.13
CA ARG A 132 18.68 -25.14 -7.74
C ARG A 132 18.96 -24.65 -9.16
N MET A 133 17.92 -24.41 -9.96
CA MET A 133 18.06 -23.88 -11.32
C MET A 133 18.61 -22.46 -11.29
N ASN A 134 18.10 -21.61 -10.40
CA ASN A 134 18.58 -20.23 -10.22
C ASN A 134 20.05 -20.20 -9.79
N LYS A 135 20.42 -20.99 -8.77
CA LYS A 135 21.82 -21.15 -8.31
C LYS A 135 22.78 -21.59 -9.39
N ARG A 136 22.37 -22.56 -10.22
CA ARG A 136 23.20 -23.03 -11.35
C ARG A 136 23.41 -21.93 -12.38
N LYS A 137 22.37 -21.14 -12.67
CA LYS A 137 22.43 -20.05 -13.65
C LYS A 137 23.29 -18.90 -13.13
N SER A 138 23.11 -18.50 -11.87
CA SER A 138 23.90 -17.46 -11.18
C SER A 138 25.40 -17.77 -11.21
N ASN A 139 25.77 -19.01 -10.85
CA ASN A 139 27.17 -19.47 -10.89
C ASN A 139 27.78 -19.51 -12.30
N TYR A 140 26.96 -19.74 -13.33
CA TYR A 140 27.44 -19.84 -14.71
C TYR A 140 27.65 -18.47 -15.37
N PHE A 141 26.78 -17.50 -15.08
CA PHE A 141 26.80 -16.20 -15.75
C PHE A 141 27.48 -15.09 -14.94
N GLY A 142 27.73 -15.28 -13.63
CA GLY A 142 28.42 -14.30 -12.78
C GLY A 142 27.75 -12.93 -12.70
N ALA A 143 26.53 -12.80 -13.22
CA ALA A 143 25.85 -11.54 -13.44
C ALA A 143 25.18 -11.05 -12.15
N PRO A 144 25.43 -9.81 -11.70
CA PRO A 144 24.78 -9.21 -10.54
C PRO A 144 23.25 -9.32 -10.57
N GLU A 145 22.63 -9.22 -11.76
CA GLU A 145 21.16 -9.30 -11.91
C GLU A 145 20.58 -10.68 -11.54
N MET A 146 21.38 -11.75 -11.52
CA MET A 146 20.90 -13.07 -11.08
C MET A 146 20.82 -13.21 -9.56
N LYS A 147 21.58 -12.41 -8.81
CA LYS A 147 21.48 -12.38 -7.34
C LYS A 147 20.15 -11.79 -6.88
N ASP A 148 19.59 -10.84 -7.63
CA ASP A 148 18.29 -10.24 -7.32
C ASP A 148 17.14 -11.24 -7.52
N VAL A 149 17.24 -12.10 -8.55
CA VAL A 149 16.28 -13.19 -8.79
C VAL A 149 16.32 -14.23 -7.67
N GLU A 150 17.52 -14.63 -7.23
CA GLU A 150 17.66 -15.55 -6.09
C GLU A 150 17.06 -14.98 -4.81
N THR A 151 17.35 -13.71 -4.52
CA THR A 151 16.83 -13.03 -3.33
C THR A 151 15.30 -12.96 -3.38
N SER A 152 14.73 -12.59 -4.53
CA SER A 152 13.27 -12.45 -4.69
C SER A 152 12.52 -13.77 -4.52
N VAL A 153 13.07 -14.89 -4.99
CA VAL A 153 12.46 -16.21 -4.75
C VAL A 153 12.56 -16.59 -3.27
N GLY A 154 13.71 -16.33 -2.63
CA GLY A 154 13.88 -16.56 -1.20
C GLY A 154 12.88 -15.77 -0.36
N ASP A 155 12.74 -14.47 -0.63
CA ASP A 155 11.82 -13.57 0.07
C ASP A 155 10.36 -13.99 -0.12
N ALA A 156 9.97 -14.39 -1.34
CA ALA A 156 8.62 -14.90 -1.61
C ALA A 156 8.33 -16.19 -0.81
N VAL A 157 9.28 -17.13 -0.76
CA VAL A 157 9.12 -18.37 0.01
C VAL A 157 9.07 -18.08 1.52
N ALA A 158 9.91 -17.16 2.01
CA ALA A 158 9.88 -16.73 3.40
C ALA A 158 8.54 -16.09 3.78
N LEU A 159 8.00 -15.23 2.91
CA LEU A 159 6.67 -14.63 3.09
C LEU A 159 5.57 -15.70 3.14
N MET A 160 5.55 -16.64 2.18
CA MET A 160 4.56 -17.73 2.13
C MET A 160 4.57 -18.62 3.39
N GLN A 161 5.71 -18.73 4.07
CA GLN A 161 5.87 -19.55 5.26
C GLN A 161 5.72 -18.76 6.56
N SER A 162 5.63 -17.43 6.48
CA SER A 162 5.64 -16.56 7.64
C SER A 162 4.29 -16.54 8.34
N PRO A 163 4.25 -16.60 9.69
CA PRO A 163 3.02 -16.33 10.43
C PRO A 163 2.50 -14.90 10.22
N ALA A 164 3.38 -13.96 9.83
CA ALA A 164 3.01 -12.58 9.53
C ALA A 164 2.05 -12.46 8.34
N LEU A 165 1.94 -13.50 7.49
CA LEU A 165 0.95 -13.57 6.43
C LEU A 165 -0.48 -13.37 6.93
N LYS A 166 -0.77 -13.77 8.18
CA LYS A 166 -2.08 -13.57 8.81
C LYS A 166 -2.46 -12.09 8.90
N SER A 167 -1.48 -11.19 9.00
CA SER A 167 -1.73 -9.73 8.99
C SER A 167 -2.25 -9.21 7.65
N MET A 168 -2.09 -9.99 6.57
CA MET A 168 -2.58 -9.67 5.23
C MET A 168 -4.04 -10.09 5.01
N GLU A 169 -4.64 -10.82 5.96
CA GLU A 169 -6.01 -11.31 5.89
C GLU A 169 -6.92 -10.46 6.80
N ILE A 170 -8.17 -10.25 6.40
CA ILE A 170 -9.23 -9.64 7.22
C ILE A 170 -10.38 -10.63 7.28
N GLU A 171 -10.84 -10.94 8.49
CA GLU A 171 -12.02 -11.80 8.66
C GLU A 171 -13.29 -10.97 8.41
N ASN A 172 -14.29 -11.54 7.72
CA ASN A 172 -15.53 -10.81 7.39
C ASN A 172 -16.32 -10.37 8.63
N GLU A 173 -16.11 -11.02 9.77
CA GLU A 173 -16.76 -10.71 11.06
C GLU A 173 -15.88 -9.84 11.98
N ASP A 174 -14.80 -9.24 11.45
CA ASP A 174 -13.94 -8.37 12.22
C ASP A 174 -14.75 -7.16 12.76
N PRO A 175 -14.83 -6.96 14.09
CA PRO A 175 -15.60 -5.86 14.66
C PRO A 175 -15.06 -4.48 14.26
N ASP A 176 -13.77 -4.35 13.94
CA ASP A 176 -13.19 -3.10 13.45
C ASP A 176 -13.73 -2.73 12.06
N LEU A 177 -14.19 -3.70 11.26
CA LEU A 177 -14.74 -3.43 9.93
C LEU A 177 -15.97 -2.50 9.98
N GLN A 178 -16.73 -2.52 11.08
CA GLN A 178 -17.84 -1.58 11.28
C GLN A 178 -17.37 -0.13 11.48
N ARG A 179 -16.21 0.07 12.13
CA ARG A 179 -15.62 1.41 12.36
C ARG A 179 -15.02 1.97 11.08
N TYR A 180 -14.30 1.14 10.32
CA TYR A 180 -13.64 1.53 9.08
C TYR A 180 -14.61 1.62 7.89
N GLY A 181 -15.73 0.90 7.96
CA GLY A 181 -16.70 0.73 6.88
C GLY A 181 -16.37 -0.46 5.97
N ASP A 182 -17.38 -1.25 5.63
CA ASP A 182 -17.25 -2.41 4.74
C ASP A 182 -17.21 -1.98 3.26
N THR A 183 -16.09 -1.37 2.87
CA THR A 183 -15.79 -0.90 1.52
C THR A 183 -14.35 -1.26 1.16
N ASP A 184 -13.99 -1.24 -0.13
CA ASP A 184 -12.60 -1.51 -0.55
C ASP A 184 -11.59 -0.58 0.12
N PHE A 185 -11.94 0.69 0.34
CA PHE A 185 -11.07 1.67 1.01
C PHE A 185 -11.02 1.45 2.52
N GLY A 186 -12.16 1.12 3.16
CA GLY A 186 -12.23 0.78 4.58
C GLY A 186 -11.43 -0.48 4.91
N ARG A 187 -11.64 -1.57 4.15
CA ARG A 187 -10.85 -2.80 4.23
C ARG A 187 -9.37 -2.55 3.99
N ALA A 188 -9.01 -1.75 2.97
CA ALA A 188 -7.61 -1.40 2.73
C ALA A 188 -6.97 -0.61 3.88
N SER A 189 -7.73 0.28 4.53
CA SER A 189 -7.26 1.07 5.67
C SER A 189 -7.07 0.20 6.91
N LEU A 190 -8.01 -0.71 7.19
CA LEU A 190 -7.89 -1.71 8.25
C LEU A 190 -6.68 -2.63 8.02
N LEU A 191 -6.50 -3.07 6.77
CA LEU A 191 -5.35 -3.87 6.37
C LEU A 191 -4.04 -3.12 6.56
N ALA A 192 -3.99 -1.83 6.17
CA ALA A 192 -2.81 -1.01 6.37
C ALA A 192 -2.41 -0.89 7.84
N ARG A 193 -3.39 -0.74 8.74
CA ARG A 193 -3.16 -0.78 10.20
C ARG A 193 -2.50 -2.08 10.64
N ASN A 194 -3.05 -3.23 10.23
CA ASN A 194 -2.48 -4.56 10.55
C ASN A 194 -1.04 -4.71 9.99
N LEU A 195 -0.80 -4.24 8.77
CA LEU A 195 0.50 -4.33 8.10
C LEU A 195 1.56 -3.47 8.79
N VAL A 196 1.22 -2.23 9.15
CA VAL A 196 2.12 -1.31 9.85
C VAL A 196 2.49 -1.88 11.22
N GLU A 197 1.52 -2.38 11.99
CA GLU A 197 1.77 -3.06 13.27
C GLU A 197 2.66 -4.31 13.11
N SER A 198 2.56 -4.99 11.97
CA SER A 198 3.36 -6.16 11.64
C SER A 198 4.75 -5.83 11.06
N GLY A 199 5.11 -4.54 10.99
CA GLY A 199 6.45 -4.08 10.62
C GLY A 199 6.62 -3.62 9.17
N VAL A 200 5.56 -3.53 8.37
CA VAL A 200 5.62 -2.92 7.03
C VAL A 200 5.97 -1.44 7.17
N ARG A 201 6.98 -0.99 6.41
CA ARG A 201 7.54 0.37 6.54
C ARG A 201 6.71 1.43 5.84
N PHE A 202 6.10 1.07 4.72
CA PHE A 202 5.29 1.97 3.92
C PHE A 202 4.09 1.22 3.33
N VAL A 203 2.89 1.77 3.51
CA VAL A 203 1.67 1.24 2.89
C VAL A 203 1.03 2.35 2.07
N GLN A 204 0.82 2.09 0.78
CA GLN A 204 0.06 2.97 -0.11
C GLN A 204 -1.33 2.40 -0.33
N ILE A 205 -2.37 3.19 -0.10
CA ILE A 205 -3.75 2.84 -0.41
C ILE A 205 -4.21 3.69 -1.59
N ASN A 206 -4.73 3.04 -2.64
CA ASN A 206 -5.24 3.73 -3.82
C ASN A 206 -6.76 3.67 -3.81
N ARG A 207 -7.41 4.84 -3.82
CA ARG A 207 -8.89 4.92 -3.87
C ARG A 207 -9.42 5.17 -5.29
N GLY A 208 -8.75 6.03 -6.05
CA GLY A 208 -9.29 6.55 -7.31
C GLY A 208 -10.55 7.40 -7.11
N GLY A 209 -11.25 7.68 -8.22
CA GLY A 209 -12.55 8.34 -8.23
C GLY A 209 -12.55 9.88 -8.19
N PHE A 210 -11.38 10.53 -8.14
CA PHE A 210 -11.27 11.99 -8.10
C PHE A 210 -11.32 12.68 -9.48
N ASP A 211 -11.58 11.93 -10.56
CA ASP A 211 -11.70 12.45 -11.93
C ASP A 211 -13.14 12.92 -12.22
N ASN A 212 -13.57 13.93 -11.45
CA ASN A 212 -14.96 14.39 -11.41
C ASN A 212 -15.16 15.57 -12.37
N HIS A 213 -15.52 15.29 -13.62
CA HIS A 213 -15.83 16.30 -14.64
C HIS A 213 -17.30 16.80 -14.62
N GLY A 214 -18.15 16.19 -13.80
CA GLY A 214 -19.55 16.57 -13.59
C GLY A 214 -20.08 15.93 -12.31
N GLY A 215 -21.19 16.43 -11.77
CA GLY A 215 -21.81 15.87 -10.55
C GLY A 215 -20.90 15.90 -9.31
N ILE A 216 -20.01 16.90 -9.22
CA ILE A 216 -18.94 16.95 -8.21
C ILE A 216 -19.50 16.91 -6.78
N GLU A 217 -20.66 17.51 -6.52
CA GLU A 217 -21.25 17.52 -5.18
C GLU A 217 -21.59 16.10 -4.71
N ASP A 218 -22.34 15.33 -5.51
CA ASP A 218 -22.68 13.94 -5.19
C ASP A 218 -21.44 13.04 -5.11
N ALA A 219 -20.48 13.23 -6.03
CA ALA A 219 -19.22 12.48 -6.01
C ALA A 219 -18.41 12.74 -4.73
N MET A 220 -18.35 14.00 -4.27
CA MET A 220 -17.65 14.35 -3.05
C MET A 220 -18.38 13.87 -1.79
N VAL A 221 -19.71 13.84 -1.78
CA VAL A 221 -20.48 13.20 -0.70
C VAL A 221 -20.12 11.71 -0.61
N ASN A 222 -20.12 11.00 -1.74
CA ASN A 222 -19.72 9.59 -1.78
C ASN A 222 -18.25 9.38 -1.34
N HIS A 223 -17.34 10.29 -1.69
CA HIS A 223 -15.97 10.27 -1.17
C HIS A 223 -15.96 10.41 0.35
N GLY A 224 -16.69 11.38 0.91
CA GLY A 224 -16.81 11.59 2.35
C GLY A 224 -17.32 10.37 3.09
N GLU A 225 -18.45 9.78 2.64
CA GLU A 225 -19.07 8.61 3.26
C GLU A 225 -18.12 7.42 3.40
N ILE A 226 -17.23 7.22 2.42
CA ILE A 226 -16.29 6.10 2.40
C ILE A 226 -14.97 6.44 3.12
N MET A 227 -14.45 7.65 2.92
CA MET A 227 -13.14 8.04 3.43
C MET A 227 -13.16 8.49 4.88
N ASP A 228 -14.21 9.20 5.31
CA ASP A 228 -14.31 9.75 6.66
C ASP A 228 -14.17 8.68 7.77
N PRO A 229 -14.98 7.61 7.81
CA PRO A 229 -14.85 6.56 8.84
C PRO A 229 -13.49 5.84 8.75
N ALA A 230 -13.05 5.50 7.54
CA ALA A 230 -11.81 4.76 7.31
C ALA A 230 -10.56 5.54 7.75
N MET A 231 -10.44 6.80 7.34
CA MET A 231 -9.30 7.66 7.70
C MET A 231 -9.31 8.01 9.19
N ALA A 232 -10.49 8.31 9.76
CA ALA A 232 -10.59 8.63 11.17
C ALA A 232 -10.19 7.43 12.04
N SER A 233 -10.72 6.24 11.73
CA SER A 233 -10.40 5.02 12.48
C SER A 233 -8.93 4.63 12.33
N LEU A 234 -8.35 4.78 11.13
CA LEU A 234 -6.93 4.52 10.90
C LEU A 234 -6.03 5.43 11.74
N ILE A 235 -6.29 6.74 11.75
CA ILE A 235 -5.49 7.70 12.52
C ILE A 235 -5.61 7.42 14.02
N GLU A 236 -6.82 7.12 14.49
CA GLU A 236 -7.08 6.78 15.89
C GLU A 236 -6.31 5.52 16.30
N ASP A 237 -6.42 4.44 15.52
CA ASP A 237 -5.76 3.17 15.79
C ASP A 237 -4.22 3.33 15.75
N LEU A 238 -3.68 4.04 14.77
CA LEU A 238 -2.23 4.32 14.69
C LEU A 238 -1.74 5.14 15.89
N ASN A 239 -2.55 6.04 16.43
CA ASN A 239 -2.16 6.76 17.65
C ASN A 239 -2.23 5.89 18.91
N ILE A 240 -3.15 4.92 18.97
CA ILE A 240 -3.32 4.03 20.13
C ILE A 240 -2.30 2.88 20.12
N ARG A 241 -1.94 2.39 18.92
CA ARG A 241 -1.22 1.14 18.72
C ARG A 241 0.16 1.29 18.07
N GLY A 242 0.45 2.45 17.47
CA GLY A 242 1.69 2.76 16.75
C GLY A 242 2.78 3.41 17.60
#